data_AF-A0A7X3IAQ0-F1
#
_entry.id   AF-A0A7X3IAQ0-F1
#
_cell.length_a   1.000
_cell.length_b   1.000
_cell.length_c   1.000
_cell.angle_alpha   90.00
_cell.angle_beta   90.00
_cell.angle_gamma   90.00
#
_symmetry.space_group_name_H-M   'P 1'
#
loop_
_entity.id
_entity.type
_entity.pdbx_description
1 polymer ?
#
loop_
_entity_poly.entity_id
_entity_poly.type
_entity_poly.pdbx_seq_one_letter_code
_entity_poly.pdbx_strand_id
1 'polypeptide(L)'
;MSKSAQWDQGDAVARAGAALLLLHREGISLPAAIALIWIAGVTMQKDNPRVPNISDIQQVLGLKTLSGASRLLANLADTEGPALVMSDRGVRGARSEAYFLTAKGRELVGRVVSVLTDGAVTEIDAYALSTFAQARFVDGIESKSLCKTDEDDEGLTLKVTVPDEATLVEMKSWTQEFLQGAARVTVENRCVTITFSDLADAVYFKLRWC
;
A
#
# COMPACT_ATOMS: atom_id res chain seq x y z
N MET A 1 -17.60 -10.77 25.41
CA MET A 1 -18.43 -11.68 24.58
C MET A 1 -18.86 -10.92 23.34
N SER A 2 -18.17 -11.11 22.22
CA SER A 2 -18.54 -10.50 20.93
C SER A 2 -19.68 -11.31 20.33
N LYS A 3 -20.87 -10.71 20.19
CA LYS A 3 -21.94 -11.30 19.38
C LYS A 3 -21.47 -11.20 17.93
N SER A 4 -21.08 -12.32 17.32
CA SER A 4 -20.93 -12.38 15.88
C SER A 4 -22.27 -11.96 15.28
N ALA A 5 -22.30 -10.82 14.60
CA ALA A 5 -23.46 -10.44 13.79
C ALA A 5 -23.67 -11.59 12.82
N GLN A 6 -24.76 -12.34 13.00
CA GLN A 6 -25.17 -13.36 12.05
C GLN A 6 -25.95 -12.60 10.99
N TRP A 7 -25.30 -12.35 9.86
CA TRP A 7 -25.91 -11.58 8.78
C TRP A 7 -27.10 -12.38 8.25
N ASP A 8 -28.27 -11.76 8.17
CA ASP A 8 -29.35 -12.30 7.35
C ASP A 8 -28.83 -12.34 5.90
N GLN A 9 -28.83 -13.52 5.30
CA GLN A 9 -28.30 -13.73 3.96
C GLN A 9 -29.01 -12.83 2.94
N GLY A 10 -30.31 -12.54 3.13
CA GLY A 10 -31.06 -11.64 2.28
C GLY A 10 -30.57 -10.18 2.37
N ASP A 11 -30.30 -9.72 3.59
CA ASP A 11 -29.78 -8.37 3.85
C ASP A 11 -28.34 -8.22 3.32
N ALA A 12 -27.49 -9.23 3.53
CA ALA A 12 -26.13 -9.25 3.01
C ALA A 12 -26.07 -9.11 1.47
N VAL A 13 -26.94 -9.84 0.76
CA VAL A 13 -27.03 -9.77 -0.71
C VAL A 13 -27.57 -8.41 -1.17
N ALA A 14 -28.59 -7.87 -0.49
CA ALA A 14 -29.13 -6.55 -0.81
C ALA A 14 -28.07 -5.44 -0.65
N ARG A 15 -27.30 -5.48 0.44
CA ARG A 15 -26.20 -4.54 0.70
C ARG A 15 -25.07 -4.67 -0.31
N ALA A 16 -24.69 -5.90 -0.68
CA ALA A 16 -23.71 -6.13 -1.74
C ALA A 16 -24.21 -5.55 -3.09
N GLY A 17 -25.48 -5.76 -3.42
CA GLY A 17 -26.11 -5.17 -4.61
C GLY A 17 -26.10 -3.64 -4.59
N ALA A 18 -26.42 -3.03 -3.44
CA ALA A 18 -26.38 -1.58 -3.27
C ALA A 18 -24.96 -1.01 -3.40
N ALA A 19 -23.95 -1.68 -2.85
CA ALA A 19 -22.55 -1.28 -2.97
C ALA A 19 -22.07 -1.34 -4.44
N LEU A 20 -22.44 -2.39 -5.17
CA LEU A 20 -22.14 -2.51 -6.60
C LEU A 20 -22.85 -1.43 -7.43
N LEU A 21 -24.11 -1.11 -7.12
CA LEU A 21 -24.86 -0.04 -7.77
C LEU A 21 -24.23 1.34 -7.52
N LEU A 22 -23.74 1.60 -6.30
CA LEU A 22 -23.00 2.83 -5.98
C LEU A 22 -21.77 2.97 -6.87
N LEU A 23 -20.94 1.92 -6.95
CA LEU A 23 -19.74 1.92 -7.78
C LEU A 23 -20.06 2.10 -9.27
N HIS A 24 -21.11 1.45 -9.75
CA HIS A 24 -21.56 1.61 -11.14
C HIS A 24 -21.99 3.04 -11.47
N ARG A 25 -22.72 3.70 -10.56
CA ARG A 25 -23.15 5.10 -10.72
C ARG A 25 -21.96 6.08 -10.75
N GLU A 26 -20.88 5.73 -10.06
CA GLU A 26 -19.62 6.49 -10.06
C GLU A 26 -18.75 6.17 -11.30
N GLY A 27 -19.27 5.40 -12.27
CA GLY A 27 -18.55 5.03 -13.49
C GLY A 27 -17.45 3.99 -13.26
N ILE A 28 -17.45 3.32 -12.11
CA ILE A 28 -16.40 2.36 -11.73
C ILE A 28 -16.77 0.97 -12.22
N SER A 29 -15.92 0.43 -13.10
CA SER A 29 -16.05 -0.95 -13.57
C SER A 29 -15.78 -1.96 -12.44
N LEU A 30 -16.32 -3.18 -12.56
CA LEU A 30 -16.11 -4.24 -11.57
C LEU A 30 -14.62 -4.53 -11.30
N PRO A 31 -13.73 -4.66 -12.32
CA PRO A 31 -12.30 -4.83 -12.06
C PRO A 31 -11.68 -3.65 -11.31
N ALA A 32 -12.11 -2.42 -11.62
CA ALA A 32 -11.62 -1.22 -10.95
C ALA A 32 -12.09 -1.17 -9.48
N ALA A 33 -13.33 -1.57 -9.20
CA ALA A 33 -13.85 -1.70 -7.85
C ALA A 33 -13.07 -2.73 -7.03
N ILE A 34 -12.80 -3.91 -7.59
CA ILE A 34 -12.01 -4.95 -6.93
C ILE A 34 -10.61 -4.43 -6.59
N ALA A 35 -9.95 -3.76 -7.55
CA ALA A 35 -8.64 -3.16 -7.31
C ALA A 35 -8.68 -2.12 -6.18
N LEU A 36 -9.65 -1.20 -6.18
CA LEU A 36 -9.79 -0.17 -5.15
C LEU A 36 -10.01 -0.77 -3.75
N ILE A 37 -10.91 -1.75 -3.63
CA ILE A 37 -11.20 -2.41 -2.35
C ILE A 37 -9.98 -3.19 -1.87
N TRP A 38 -9.23 -3.81 -2.78
CA TRP A 38 -8.03 -4.54 -2.40
C TRP A 38 -6.91 -3.60 -1.94
N ILE A 39 -6.67 -2.50 -2.68
CA ILE A 39 -5.73 -1.43 -2.28
C ILE A 39 -6.10 -0.88 -0.91
N ALA A 40 -7.40 -0.61 -0.67
CA ALA A 40 -7.89 -0.19 0.64
C ALA A 40 -7.56 -1.23 1.72
N GLY A 41 -7.88 -2.49 1.48
CA GLY A 41 -7.68 -3.57 2.45
C GLY A 41 -6.23 -3.71 2.89
N VAL A 42 -5.28 -3.71 1.95
CA VAL A 42 -3.84 -3.86 2.28
C VAL A 42 -3.25 -2.60 2.92
N THR A 43 -3.78 -1.42 2.59
CA THR A 43 -3.37 -0.15 3.21
C THR A 43 -4.06 0.14 4.54
N MET A 44 -5.03 -0.68 4.96
CA MET A 44 -5.67 -0.63 6.28
C MET A 44 -5.09 -1.66 7.27
N GLN A 45 -4.24 -2.57 6.83
CA GLN A 45 -3.60 -3.57 7.71
C GLN A 45 -2.59 -2.88 8.64
N LYS A 46 -2.97 -2.62 9.89
CA LYS A 46 -2.12 -1.92 10.86
C LYS A 46 -0.91 -2.74 11.31
N ASP A 47 -1.04 -4.06 11.33
CA ASP A 47 0.02 -4.96 11.81
C ASP A 47 1.07 -5.26 10.72
N ASN A 48 0.71 -5.10 9.45
CA ASN A 48 1.61 -5.32 8.31
C ASN A 48 1.16 -4.48 7.09
N PRO A 49 1.31 -3.15 7.15
CA PRO A 49 0.84 -2.28 6.10
C PRO A 49 1.64 -2.52 4.82
N ARG A 50 0.98 -2.94 3.74
CA ARG A 50 1.63 -3.23 2.46
C ARG A 50 1.12 -2.27 1.40
N VAL A 51 2.05 -1.77 0.58
CA VAL A 51 1.68 -0.97 -0.58
C VAL A 51 1.54 -1.87 -1.79
N PRO A 52 0.37 -1.84 -2.46
CA PRO A 52 0.10 -2.70 -3.59
C PRO A 52 0.89 -2.27 -4.83
N ASN A 53 1.40 -3.25 -5.56
CA ASN A 53 2.06 -3.04 -6.85
C ASN A 53 1.21 -3.59 -8.03
N ILE A 54 1.64 -3.33 -9.27
CA ILE A 54 0.92 -3.77 -10.49
C ILE A 54 0.74 -5.29 -10.53
N SER A 55 1.74 -6.06 -10.11
CA SER A 55 1.70 -7.52 -10.10
C SER A 55 0.66 -8.05 -9.11
N ASP A 56 0.56 -7.44 -7.94
CA ASP A 56 -0.45 -7.79 -6.95
C ASP A 56 -1.87 -7.60 -7.54
N ILE A 57 -2.10 -6.47 -8.21
CA ILE A 57 -3.39 -6.18 -8.85
C ILE A 57 -3.67 -7.13 -10.02
N GLN A 58 -2.66 -7.48 -10.81
CA GLN A 58 -2.78 -8.48 -11.87
C GLN A 58 -3.21 -9.85 -11.32
N GLN A 59 -2.61 -10.29 -10.21
CA GLN A 59 -2.94 -11.56 -9.56
C GLN A 59 -4.36 -11.57 -9.00
N VAL A 60 -4.74 -10.53 -8.24
CA VAL A 60 -6.07 -10.43 -7.63
C VAL A 60 -7.18 -10.41 -8.68
N LEU A 61 -6.94 -9.74 -9.81
CA LEU A 61 -7.91 -9.65 -10.90
C LEU A 61 -7.88 -10.85 -11.85
N GLY A 62 -6.97 -11.82 -11.63
CA GLY A 62 -6.81 -12.98 -12.53
C GLY A 62 -6.45 -12.59 -13.97
N LEU A 63 -5.80 -11.43 -14.14
CA LEU A 63 -5.44 -10.93 -15.47
C LEU A 63 -4.26 -11.75 -16.03
N LYS A 64 -4.26 -12.00 -17.34
CA LYS A 64 -3.17 -12.75 -17.99
C LYS A 64 -1.88 -11.95 -18.15
N THR A 65 -1.94 -10.62 -18.08
CA THR A 65 -0.79 -9.74 -18.33
C THR A 65 -0.76 -8.55 -17.38
N LEU A 66 0.45 -8.08 -17.06
CA LEU A 66 0.67 -6.86 -16.28
C LEU A 66 0.13 -5.61 -16.98
N SER A 67 0.12 -5.59 -18.32
CA SER A 67 -0.39 -4.46 -19.10
C SER A 67 -1.89 -4.19 -18.85
N GLY A 68 -2.67 -5.24 -18.58
CA GLY A 68 -4.09 -5.08 -18.22
C GLY A 68 -4.26 -4.37 -16.88
N ALA A 69 -3.49 -4.79 -15.86
CA ALA A 69 -3.50 -4.16 -14.54
C ALA A 69 -2.96 -2.73 -14.59
N SER A 70 -1.89 -2.49 -15.33
CA SER A 70 -1.31 -1.16 -15.52
C SER A 70 -2.30 -0.18 -16.15
N ARG A 71 -3.02 -0.57 -17.22
CA ARG A 71 -4.06 0.28 -17.83
C ARG A 71 -5.20 0.58 -16.87
N LEU A 72 -5.64 -0.41 -16.10
CA LEU A 72 -6.68 -0.23 -15.09
C LEU A 72 -6.24 0.80 -14.03
N LEU A 73 -5.02 0.67 -13.52
CA LEU A 73 -4.46 1.57 -12.51
C LEU A 73 -4.22 2.98 -13.06
N ALA A 74 -3.77 3.09 -14.31
CA ALA A 74 -3.66 4.37 -15.01
C ALA A 74 -5.02 5.07 -15.12
N ASN A 75 -6.08 4.33 -15.49
CA ASN A 75 -7.44 4.89 -15.54
C ASN A 75 -7.94 5.32 -14.16
N LEU A 76 -7.61 4.57 -13.10
CA LEU A 76 -7.95 4.93 -11.72
C LEU A 76 -7.16 6.13 -11.20
N ALA A 77 -5.96 6.37 -11.74
CA ALA A 77 -5.07 7.47 -11.38
C ALA A 77 -5.20 8.72 -12.26
N ASP A 78 -6.05 8.66 -13.30
CA ASP A 78 -6.26 9.78 -14.21
C ASP A 78 -6.84 10.99 -13.47
N THR A 79 -6.10 12.10 -13.49
CA THR A 79 -6.45 13.37 -12.84
C THR A 79 -7.58 14.11 -13.54
N GLU A 80 -7.78 13.86 -14.84
CA GLU A 80 -8.94 14.36 -15.59
C GLU A 80 -10.15 13.40 -15.47
N GLY A 81 -9.90 12.20 -14.93
CA GLY A 81 -10.88 11.15 -14.72
C GLY A 81 -11.23 10.93 -13.24
N PRO A 82 -11.32 9.67 -12.78
CA PRO A 82 -11.82 9.35 -11.45
C PRO A 82 -10.87 9.78 -10.33
N ALA A 83 -9.55 9.84 -10.58
CA ALA A 83 -8.52 10.26 -9.61
C ALA A 83 -8.66 9.61 -8.22
N LEU A 84 -8.90 8.29 -8.20
CA LEU A 84 -9.15 7.51 -6.98
C LEU A 84 -7.87 6.88 -6.40
N VAL A 85 -6.87 6.69 -7.25
CA VAL A 85 -5.57 6.12 -6.90
C VAL A 85 -4.49 7.14 -7.28
N MET A 86 -3.37 7.14 -6.56
CA MET A 86 -2.15 7.83 -6.95
C MET A 86 -1.00 6.84 -7.00
N SER A 87 -0.07 7.03 -7.93
CA SER A 87 1.21 6.34 -7.93
C SER A 87 2.30 7.24 -7.39
N ASP A 88 3.19 6.68 -6.57
CA ASP A 88 4.43 7.38 -6.22
C ASP A 88 5.50 7.10 -7.29
N ARG A 89 5.82 8.12 -8.10
CA ARG A 89 6.94 8.10 -9.05
C ARG A 89 8.27 8.51 -8.41
N GLY A 90 8.26 8.94 -7.14
CA GLY A 90 9.40 9.46 -6.39
C GLY A 90 10.38 8.38 -5.90
N VAL A 91 9.96 7.12 -5.87
CA VAL A 91 10.85 5.98 -5.56
C VAL A 91 11.67 5.63 -6.81
N ARG A 92 12.80 6.30 -7.03
CA ARG A 92 13.79 5.88 -8.05
C ARG A 92 14.11 4.39 -7.86
N GLY A 93 14.20 3.66 -8.98
CA GLY A 93 14.48 2.21 -9.05
C GLY A 93 13.29 1.28 -8.83
N ALA A 94 12.10 1.78 -8.50
CA ALA A 94 10.89 0.96 -8.53
C ALA A 94 10.46 0.69 -9.99
N ARG A 95 10.80 -0.49 -10.52
CA ARG A 95 10.16 -0.99 -11.76
C ARG A 95 8.65 -1.24 -11.61
N SER A 96 8.12 -1.14 -10.38
CA SER A 96 6.69 -1.22 -10.07
C SER A 96 6.23 0.01 -9.30
N GLU A 97 5.39 0.85 -9.91
CA GLU A 97 4.67 1.92 -9.24
C GLU A 97 3.93 1.37 -8.01
N ALA A 98 4.11 2.03 -6.86
CA ALA A 98 3.35 1.74 -5.64
C ALA A 98 2.06 2.58 -5.66
N TYR A 99 0.93 1.97 -5.33
CA TYR A 99 -0.38 2.61 -5.47
C TYR A 99 -1.06 2.88 -4.13
N PHE A 100 -1.57 4.10 -3.96
CA PHE A 100 -2.28 4.54 -2.76
C PHE A 100 -3.65 5.09 -3.12
N LEU A 101 -4.61 5.02 -2.20
CA LEU A 101 -5.87 5.74 -2.37
C LEU A 101 -5.65 7.25 -2.20
N THR A 102 -6.26 8.02 -3.10
CA THR A 102 -6.43 9.47 -2.91
C THR A 102 -7.49 9.74 -1.85
N ALA A 103 -7.65 11.00 -1.43
CA ALA A 103 -8.75 11.37 -0.53
C ALA A 103 -10.12 10.96 -1.12
N LYS A 104 -10.32 11.21 -2.42
CA LYS A 104 -11.53 10.79 -3.15
C LYS A 104 -11.68 9.27 -3.19
N GLY A 105 -10.58 8.54 -3.35
CA GLY A 105 -10.56 7.08 -3.26
C GLY A 105 -11.01 6.56 -1.90
N ARG A 106 -10.48 7.14 -0.80
CA ARG A 106 -10.85 6.76 0.57
C ARG A 106 -12.30 7.11 0.91
N GLU A 107 -12.79 8.25 0.44
CA GLU A 107 -14.20 8.62 0.59
C GLU A 107 -15.12 7.65 -0.16
N LEU A 108 -14.79 7.29 -1.41
CA LEU A 108 -15.58 6.33 -2.17
C LEU A 108 -15.60 4.96 -1.48
N VAL A 109 -14.45 4.46 -1.03
CA VAL A 109 -14.40 3.18 -0.30
C VAL A 109 -15.13 3.29 1.04
N GLY A 110 -15.05 4.42 1.74
CA GLY A 110 -15.83 4.70 2.94
C GLY A 110 -17.33 4.57 2.70
N ARG A 111 -17.85 5.22 1.64
CA ARG A 111 -19.26 5.09 1.23
C ARG A 111 -19.64 3.63 0.90
N VAL A 112 -18.76 2.87 0.25
CA VAL A 112 -18.98 1.43 0.00
C VAL A 112 -19.07 0.64 1.31
N VAL A 113 -18.14 0.86 2.24
CA VAL A 113 -18.13 0.22 3.56
C VAL A 113 -19.38 0.59 4.36
N SER A 114 -19.82 1.85 4.27
CA SER A 114 -21.04 2.33 4.93
C SER A 114 -22.28 1.56 4.45
N VAL A 115 -22.42 1.38 3.13
CA VAL A 115 -23.50 0.57 2.54
C VAL A 115 -23.43 -0.89 2.97
N LEU A 116 -22.23 -1.46 3.08
CA LEU A 116 -22.05 -2.87 3.48
C LEU A 116 -22.32 -3.10 4.96
N THR A 117 -21.94 -2.16 5.82
CA THR A 117 -21.97 -2.32 7.28
C THR A 117 -23.19 -1.70 7.96
N ASP A 118 -24.01 -0.92 7.23
CA ASP A 118 -25.11 -0.12 7.78
C ASP A 118 -24.65 0.82 8.92
N GLY A 119 -23.38 1.22 8.83
CA GLY A 119 -22.70 2.13 9.76
C GLY A 119 -22.18 3.35 9.02
N ALA A 120 -22.28 4.54 9.62
CA ALA A 120 -21.82 5.77 8.99
C ALA A 120 -20.27 5.80 8.91
N VAL A 121 -19.73 5.27 7.81
CA VAL A 121 -18.30 5.38 7.45
C VAL A 121 -18.17 6.37 6.30
N THR A 122 -17.69 7.57 6.60
CA THR A 122 -17.49 8.63 5.58
C THR A 122 -16.12 8.53 4.91
N GLU A 123 -15.11 8.05 5.63
CA GLU A 123 -13.77 7.81 5.13
C GLU A 123 -13.18 6.60 5.85
N ILE A 124 -12.41 5.78 5.14
CA ILE A 124 -11.63 4.70 5.76
C ILE A 124 -10.29 5.20 6.27
N ASP A 125 -9.89 4.71 7.44
CA ASP A 125 -8.55 4.92 8.01
C ASP A 125 -7.52 4.03 7.29
N ALA A 126 -7.25 4.36 6.03
CA ALA A 126 -6.20 3.76 5.21
C ALA A 126 -4.99 4.68 5.21
N TYR A 127 -3.79 4.12 5.27
CA TYR A 127 -2.57 4.92 5.13
C TYR A 127 -2.57 5.64 3.76
N ALA A 128 -2.56 6.97 3.79
CA ALA A 128 -2.29 7.80 2.62
C ALA A 128 -0.78 7.87 2.40
N LEU A 129 -0.33 8.28 1.22
CA LEU A 129 1.10 8.50 0.96
C LEU A 129 1.77 9.38 2.03
N SER A 130 1.09 10.46 2.43
CA SER A 130 1.54 11.34 3.51
C SER A 130 1.48 10.71 4.89
N THR A 131 0.53 9.83 5.20
CA THR A 131 0.42 9.14 6.49
C THR A 131 1.31 7.90 6.60
N PHE A 132 1.65 7.26 5.49
CA PHE A 132 2.71 6.25 5.42
C PHE A 132 4.07 6.91 5.69
N ALA A 133 4.29 8.07 5.08
CA ALA A 133 5.44 8.92 5.39
C ALA A 133 5.33 9.64 6.75
N GLN A 134 4.16 9.74 7.41
CA GLN A 134 4.01 10.33 8.76
C GLN A 134 3.90 9.29 9.88
N ALA A 135 3.69 8.01 9.57
CA ALA A 135 4.08 6.90 10.45
C ALA A 135 5.59 6.93 10.77
N ARG A 136 6.37 7.80 10.07
CA ARG A 136 7.67 8.35 10.52
C ARG A 136 7.68 8.91 11.94
N PHE A 137 6.55 9.39 12.48
CA PHE A 137 6.57 10.36 13.60
C PHE A 137 5.73 9.99 14.82
N VAL A 138 4.99 8.88 14.82
CA VAL A 138 4.32 8.45 16.05
C VAL A 138 5.39 7.84 16.96
N ASP A 139 5.67 8.57 18.03
CA ASP A 139 6.73 8.45 19.05
C ASP A 139 8.13 8.97 18.67
N GLY A 140 8.24 10.30 18.47
CA GLY A 140 9.41 11.07 18.95
C GLY A 140 10.76 10.83 18.26
N ILE A 141 10.82 10.05 17.17
CA ILE A 141 12.08 9.77 16.46
C ILE A 141 12.21 10.76 15.29
N GLU A 142 13.15 11.70 15.43
CA GLU A 142 13.58 12.57 14.34
C GLU A 142 13.96 11.73 13.11
N SER A 143 13.49 12.18 11.95
CA SER A 143 13.86 11.70 10.62
C SER A 143 15.39 11.64 10.46
N LYS A 144 16.00 10.47 10.70
CA LYS A 144 17.41 10.22 10.43
C LYS A 144 17.57 9.95 8.93
N SER A 145 17.84 10.99 8.14
CA SER A 145 17.97 10.87 6.69
C SER A 145 19.06 9.85 6.34
N LEU A 146 18.66 8.67 5.88
CA LEU A 146 19.59 7.66 5.41
C LEU A 146 20.14 8.11 4.05
N CYS A 147 21.34 8.67 4.07
CA CYS A 147 21.96 9.27 2.89
C CYS A 147 22.46 8.19 1.91
N LYS A 148 22.06 8.39 0.64
CA LYS A 148 22.45 7.70 -0.61
C LYS A 148 21.99 6.26 -0.76
N THR A 149 20.87 6.09 -1.45
CA THR A 149 20.51 4.85 -2.16
C THR A 149 21.38 4.70 -3.41
N ASP A 150 22.27 3.70 -3.38
CA ASP A 150 22.91 3.16 -4.58
C ASP A 150 22.19 1.85 -4.89
N GLU A 151 21.47 1.83 -6.01
CA GLU A 151 20.51 0.79 -6.35
C GLU A 151 21.05 -0.08 -7.49
N ASP A 152 20.78 -1.39 -7.45
CA ASP A 152 20.98 -2.24 -8.64
C ASP A 152 19.89 -1.98 -9.68
N ASP A 153 20.06 -2.49 -10.90
CA ASP A 153 19.12 -2.29 -12.03
C ASP A 153 17.69 -2.80 -11.74
N GLU A 154 17.53 -3.58 -10.67
CA GLU A 154 16.27 -4.18 -10.20
C GLU A 154 15.66 -3.46 -9.00
N GLY A 155 16.38 -2.52 -8.36
CA GLY A 155 15.92 -1.78 -7.17
C GLY A 155 15.82 -2.64 -5.91
N LEU A 156 16.47 -3.82 -5.90
CA LEU A 156 16.42 -4.82 -4.82
C LEU A 156 17.61 -4.72 -3.87
N THR A 157 18.63 -3.94 -4.21
CA THR A 157 19.73 -3.65 -3.30
C THR A 157 19.73 -2.18 -2.93
N LEU A 158 19.78 -1.88 -1.64
CA LEU A 158 19.93 -0.53 -1.10
C LEU A 158 21.18 -0.43 -0.27
N LYS A 159 22.07 0.49 -0.66
CA LYS A 159 23.11 0.99 0.24
C LYS A 159 22.54 2.15 1.04
N VAL A 160 22.87 2.18 2.32
CA VAL A 160 22.28 3.09 3.30
C VAL A 160 23.37 3.47 4.28
N THR A 161 23.66 4.76 4.43
CA THR A 161 24.57 5.21 5.50
C THR A 161 23.76 5.47 6.77
N VAL A 162 24.02 4.70 7.82
CA VAL A 162 23.37 4.88 9.13
C VAL A 162 24.19 5.85 10.00
N PRO A 163 23.53 6.79 10.72
CA PRO A 163 24.24 7.82 11.49
C PRO A 163 24.90 7.28 12.76
N ASP A 164 24.31 6.26 13.38
CA ASP A 164 24.76 5.66 14.64
C ASP A 164 24.39 4.17 14.73
N GLU A 165 24.99 3.48 15.71
CA GLU A 165 24.79 2.05 15.94
C GLU A 165 23.39 1.72 16.44
N ALA A 166 22.74 2.63 17.18
CA ALA A 166 21.36 2.42 17.65
C ALA A 166 20.38 2.33 16.46
N THR A 167 20.55 3.20 15.46
CA THR A 167 19.77 3.20 14.22
C THR A 167 20.00 1.92 13.42
N LEU A 168 21.24 1.40 13.41
CA LEU A 168 21.55 0.12 12.76
C LEU A 168 20.82 -1.06 13.43
N VAL A 169 20.78 -1.10 14.76
CA VAL A 169 20.11 -2.15 15.52
C VAL A 169 18.60 -2.09 15.31
N GLU A 170 18.01 -0.90 15.39
CA GLU A 170 16.58 -0.69 15.14
C GLU A 170 16.19 -1.12 13.73
N MET A 171 16.96 -0.69 12.73
CA MET A 171 16.73 -1.04 11.34
C MET A 171 16.83 -2.56 11.10
N LYS A 172 17.81 -3.24 11.69
CA LYS A 172 17.92 -4.71 11.61
C LYS A 172 16.71 -5.41 12.24
N SER A 173 16.30 -4.98 13.42
CA SER A 173 15.12 -5.54 14.11
C SER A 173 13.87 -5.37 13.25
N TRP A 174 13.67 -4.16 12.71
CA TRP A 174 12.53 -3.86 11.86
C TRP A 174 12.54 -4.70 10.58
N THR A 175 13.68 -4.83 9.91
CA THR A 175 13.78 -5.64 8.68
C THR A 175 13.44 -7.11 8.92
N GLN A 176 13.73 -7.64 10.12
CA GLN A 176 13.42 -9.03 10.47
C GLN A 176 11.94 -9.23 10.84
N GLU A 177 11.33 -8.21 11.43
CA GLU A 177 9.95 -8.26 11.91
C GLU A 177 8.93 -8.02 10.80
N PHE A 178 9.21 -7.08 9.89
CA PHE A 178 8.19 -6.54 8.99
C PHE A 178 8.39 -6.90 7.51
N LEU A 179 9.54 -7.45 7.11
CA LEU A 179 9.75 -7.89 5.73
C LEU A 179 9.36 -9.37 5.59
N GLN A 180 8.60 -9.69 4.54
CA GLN A 180 8.15 -11.06 4.30
C GLN A 180 9.28 -11.93 3.72
N GLY A 181 10.17 -11.28 2.97
CA GLY A 181 11.38 -11.81 2.42
C GLY A 181 12.54 -11.85 3.40
N ALA A 182 13.44 -12.82 3.22
CA ALA A 182 14.71 -12.86 3.94
C ALA A 182 15.65 -11.78 3.40
N ALA A 183 15.39 -10.51 3.75
CA ALA A 183 16.27 -9.41 3.43
C ALA A 183 17.66 -9.68 4.02
N ARG A 184 18.69 -9.60 3.18
CA ARG A 184 20.08 -9.77 3.62
C ARG A 184 20.66 -8.42 3.99
N VAL A 185 21.05 -8.26 5.25
CA VAL A 185 21.66 -7.04 5.75
C VAL A 185 23.16 -7.26 5.97
N THR A 186 23.97 -6.61 5.14
CA THR A 186 25.44 -6.61 5.25
C THR A 186 25.90 -5.25 5.74
N VAL A 187 26.82 -5.21 6.71
CA VAL A 187 27.33 -3.96 7.29
C VAL A 187 28.82 -3.85 7.06
N GLU A 188 29.25 -2.77 6.43
CA GLU A 188 30.67 -2.48 6.17
C GLU A 188 30.92 -0.99 6.36
N ASN A 189 31.83 -0.62 7.28
CA ASN A 189 32.23 0.78 7.52
C ASN A 189 31.07 1.79 7.70
N ARG A 190 30.02 1.42 8.47
CA ARG A 190 28.77 2.20 8.68
C ARG A 190 27.91 2.38 7.42
N CYS A 191 28.28 1.78 6.30
CA CYS A 191 27.42 1.57 5.16
C CYS A 191 26.69 0.23 5.35
N VAL A 192 25.38 0.25 5.19
CA VAL A 192 24.53 -0.93 5.29
C VAL A 192 24.00 -1.24 3.91
N THR A 193 24.31 -2.43 3.41
CA THR A 193 23.75 -2.95 2.18
C THR A 193 22.61 -3.88 2.54
N ILE A 194 21.41 -3.57 2.09
CA ILE A 194 20.21 -4.36 2.28
C ILE A 194 19.79 -4.90 0.93
N THR A 195 19.72 -6.22 0.80
CA THR A 195 19.25 -6.89 -0.41
C THR A 195 17.91 -7.54 -0.11
N PHE A 196 16.86 -7.11 -0.79
CA PHE A 196 15.50 -7.61 -0.66
C PHE A 196 15.28 -8.79 -1.62
N SER A 197 14.47 -9.76 -1.20
CA SER A 197 14.06 -10.85 -2.09
C SER A 197 12.92 -10.46 -3.03
N ASP A 198 12.19 -9.39 -2.73
CA ASP A 198 11.18 -8.83 -3.60
C ASP A 198 11.12 -7.30 -3.51
N LEU A 199 10.50 -6.72 -4.54
CA LEU A 199 10.41 -5.27 -4.71
C LEU A 199 9.39 -4.62 -3.75
N ALA A 200 8.41 -5.38 -3.25
CA ALA A 200 7.44 -4.86 -2.30
C ALA A 200 8.12 -4.57 -0.95
N ASP A 201 8.98 -5.48 -0.48
CA ASP A 201 9.80 -5.29 0.71
C ASP A 201 10.81 -4.15 0.53
N ALA A 202 11.41 -4.01 -0.65
CA ALA A 202 12.33 -2.90 -0.94
C ALA A 202 11.62 -1.53 -0.89
N VAL A 203 10.43 -1.44 -1.50
CA VAL A 203 9.59 -0.23 -1.44
C VAL A 203 9.14 0.03 -0.01
N TYR A 204 8.73 -1.01 0.70
CA TYR A 204 8.26 -0.90 2.08
C TYR A 204 9.37 -0.42 3.02
N PHE A 205 10.59 -0.93 2.86
CA PHE A 205 11.76 -0.45 3.55
C PHE A 205 12.07 1.01 3.21
N LYS A 206 12.10 1.39 1.92
CA LYS A 206 12.33 2.79 1.50
C LYS A 206 11.31 3.74 2.12
N LEU A 207 10.02 3.39 2.08
CA LEU A 207 8.96 4.24 2.64
C LEU A 207 9.12 4.48 4.16
N ARG A 208 9.69 3.51 4.89
CA ARG A 208 9.94 3.63 6.32
C ARG A 208 11.23 4.38 6.64
N TRP A 209 12.31 4.09 5.90
CA TRP A 209 13.68 4.40 6.30
C TRP A 209 14.38 5.44 5.43
N CYS A 210 13.89 5.74 4.22
CA CYS A 210 14.51 6.67 3.26
C CYS A 210 13.64 7.93 3.04
#